data_AF-A0A3N5WZW6-F1
#
_entry.id   AF-A0A3N5WZW6-F1
#
_cell.length_a   1.000
_cell.length_b   1.000
_cell.length_c   1.000
_cell.angle_alpha   90.00
_cell.angle_beta   90.00
_cell.angle_gamma   90.00
#
_symmetry.space_group_name_H-M   'P 1'
#
loop_
_entity.id
_entity.type
_entity.pdbx_description
1 polymer ?
#
loop_
_entity_poly.entity_id
_entity_poly.type
_entity_poly.pdbx_seq_one_letter_code
_entity_poly.pdbx_strand_id
1 'polypeptide(L)'
;MLRTLVLRFYWDGEPEPSVEVPFGDFFAIGHDAAPHLVNSLPVVVGPYRACQSFWPMPFRKHFRITLQNEGPQDANIVAYKIIYKLHEVPEDAPYFHAQWRRSITRRDYPEHVILDGVQGRGLYVGTYLAWSAFSRGWWGEGEVKFYMDGDTEFPTIADNGTEDYFGGAWCFYKDGKGPEEVFNSLYCGLPLACYDDQQGPRRFSLYRWHLLDSIGFAQDLRVTVQALGWWPNRKYEPLTDDIASVAYWYQNEPHQPFPAFPSMSERWGR
;
A
#
# COMPACT_ATOMS: atom_id res chain seq x y z
N MET A 1 -9.92 14.12 -1.57
CA MET A 1 -9.37 15.12 -0.63
C MET A 1 -8.09 14.60 0.01
N LEU A 2 -8.01 13.40 0.59
CA LEU A 2 -6.74 12.96 1.21
C LEU A 2 -5.66 12.69 0.15
N ARG A 3 -6.02 12.33 -1.08
CA ARG A 3 -5.05 12.19 -2.18
C ARG A 3 -4.49 13.51 -2.74
N THR A 4 -5.05 14.67 -2.33
CA THR A 4 -4.45 15.98 -2.63
C THR A 4 -3.36 16.34 -1.62
N LEU A 5 -3.38 15.72 -0.44
CA LEU A 5 -2.40 15.97 0.61
C LEU A 5 -1.26 14.98 0.44
N VAL A 6 -0.07 15.49 0.12
CA VAL A 6 1.13 14.66 -0.09
C VAL A 6 2.00 14.74 1.16
N LEU A 7 2.24 13.58 1.76
CA LEU A 7 3.04 13.42 2.96
C LEU A 7 4.45 12.97 2.56
N ARG A 8 5.47 13.69 3.04
CA ARG A 8 6.87 13.32 2.82
C ARG A 8 7.70 13.28 4.10
N PHE A 9 8.63 12.35 4.17
CA PHE A 9 9.61 12.25 5.25
C PHE A 9 11.02 12.26 4.64
N TYR A 10 11.94 12.91 5.34
CA TYR A 10 13.34 13.02 4.99
C TYR A 10 14.18 12.73 6.23
N TRP A 11 15.16 11.84 6.11
CA TRP A 11 16.03 11.43 7.19
C TRP A 11 17.43 12.05 7.07
N ASP A 12 17.98 12.50 8.19
CA ASP A 12 19.37 12.91 8.37
C ASP A 12 19.93 13.91 7.34
N GLY A 13 19.03 14.74 6.78
CA GLY A 13 19.37 15.85 5.88
C GLY A 13 19.40 15.47 4.41
N GLU A 14 18.91 14.28 4.05
CA GLU A 14 18.79 13.87 2.65
C GLU A 14 17.89 14.83 1.83
N PRO A 15 18.24 15.10 0.57
CA PRO A 15 17.43 15.95 -0.30
C PRO A 15 16.18 15.23 -0.83
N GLU A 16 16.28 13.92 -1.07
CA GLU A 16 15.21 13.08 -1.61
C GLU A 16 14.36 12.49 -0.47
N PRO A 17 13.03 12.34 -0.63
CA PRO A 17 12.20 11.78 0.42
C PRO A 17 12.31 10.24 0.49
N SER A 18 12.55 9.71 1.67
CA SER A 18 12.40 8.27 1.97
C SER A 18 10.94 7.82 2.07
N VAL A 19 10.02 8.75 2.33
CA VAL A 19 8.57 8.50 2.27
C VAL A 19 7.95 9.53 1.35
N GLU A 20 7.20 9.09 0.34
CA GLU A 20 6.43 9.98 -0.53
C GLU A 20 5.11 9.31 -0.96
N VAL A 21 4.02 9.77 -0.35
CA VAL A 21 2.71 9.11 -0.43
C VAL A 21 1.58 10.13 -0.29
N PRO A 22 0.39 9.87 -0.87
CA PRO A 22 -0.80 10.58 -0.47
C PRO A 22 -1.15 10.26 1.00
N PHE A 23 -1.60 11.27 1.76
CA PHE A 23 -1.81 11.17 3.19
C PHE A 23 -2.76 10.04 3.57
N GLY A 24 -3.89 9.91 2.87
CA GLY A 24 -4.88 8.86 3.14
C GLY A 24 -4.31 7.46 2.92
N ASP A 25 -3.68 7.24 1.76
CA ASP A 25 -3.11 5.95 1.38
C ASP A 25 -2.03 5.49 2.38
N PHE A 26 -1.23 6.39 2.97
CA PHE A 26 -0.27 6.03 4.04
C PHE A 26 -0.91 5.34 5.24
N PHE A 27 -2.16 5.71 5.58
CA PHE A 27 -2.91 5.14 6.70
C PHE A 27 -3.94 4.10 6.25
N ALA A 28 -3.75 3.50 5.07
CA ALA A 28 -4.66 2.53 4.48
C ALA A 28 -6.07 3.09 4.16
N ILE A 29 -6.16 4.38 3.81
CA ILE A 29 -7.39 5.05 3.34
C ILE A 29 -7.19 5.62 1.92
N GLY A 30 -7.24 4.76 0.91
CA GLY A 30 -7.09 5.18 -0.50
C GLY A 30 -8.41 5.57 -1.19
N HIS A 31 -9.55 5.12 -0.66
CA HIS A 31 -10.88 5.42 -1.21
C HIS A 31 -11.53 6.59 -0.47
N ASP A 32 -11.12 7.82 -0.80
CA ASP A 32 -11.55 9.06 -0.14
C ASP A 32 -13.06 9.24 0.04
N ALA A 33 -13.87 8.71 -0.87
CA ALA A 33 -15.33 8.78 -0.83
C ALA A 33 -15.97 7.80 0.17
N ALA A 34 -15.21 6.79 0.63
CA ALA A 34 -15.66 5.73 1.52
C ALA A 34 -14.70 5.59 2.72
N PRO A 35 -14.69 6.58 3.65
CA PRO A 35 -13.87 6.49 4.85
C PRO A 35 -14.29 5.29 5.71
N HIS A 36 -13.32 4.58 6.25
CA HIS A 36 -13.50 3.36 7.03
C HIS A 36 -12.51 3.31 8.19
N LEU A 37 -12.75 2.40 9.13
CA LEU A 37 -11.85 2.16 10.25
C LEU A 37 -10.75 1.18 9.85
N VAL A 38 -9.56 1.41 10.36
CA VAL A 38 -8.44 0.48 10.27
C VAL A 38 -8.02 0.18 11.71
N ASN A 39 -8.02 -1.09 12.08
CA ASN A 39 -7.61 -1.55 13.40
C ASN A 39 -6.53 -2.62 13.24
N SER A 40 -5.29 -2.17 13.14
CA SER A 40 -4.10 -3.01 12.99
C SER A 40 -2.99 -2.55 13.94
N LEU A 41 -1.89 -3.30 14.02
CA LEU A 41 -0.80 -2.96 14.94
C LEU A 41 -0.03 -1.68 14.55
N PRO A 42 0.46 -1.51 13.30
CA PRO A 42 1.27 -0.34 12.95
C PRO A 42 0.43 0.84 12.45
N VAL A 43 -0.82 0.63 12.03
CA VAL A 43 -1.70 1.66 11.49
C VAL A 43 -3.09 1.55 12.12
N VAL A 44 -3.58 2.65 12.67
CA VAL A 44 -4.95 2.75 13.20
C VAL A 44 -5.63 3.97 12.62
N VAL A 45 -6.84 3.78 12.12
CA VAL A 45 -7.73 4.85 11.69
C VAL A 45 -8.97 4.78 12.56
N GLY A 46 -9.06 5.70 13.51
CA GLY A 46 -10.22 5.85 14.37
C GLY A 46 -11.37 6.62 13.69
N PRO A 47 -12.47 6.87 14.42
CA PRO A 47 -13.63 7.60 13.91
C PRO A 47 -13.25 8.91 13.22
N TYR A 48 -13.96 9.24 12.13
CA TYR A 48 -13.77 10.47 11.36
C TYR A 48 -12.38 10.67 10.74
N ARG A 49 -11.61 9.58 10.50
CA ARG A 49 -10.24 9.61 9.93
C ARG A 49 -9.17 10.04 10.95
N ALA A 50 -9.28 9.58 12.19
CA ALA A 50 -8.24 9.76 13.20
C ALA A 50 -7.05 8.85 12.91
N CYS A 51 -6.18 9.29 12.00
CA CYS A 51 -5.03 8.55 11.49
C CYS A 51 -3.88 8.50 12.49
N GLN A 52 -3.40 7.29 12.77
CA GLN A 52 -2.29 7.00 13.68
C GLN A 52 -1.34 6.01 13.02
N SER A 53 -0.04 6.27 13.17
CA SER A 53 1.04 5.40 12.73
C SER A 53 1.93 5.08 13.92
N PHE A 54 2.23 3.81 14.09
CA PHE A 54 3.08 3.24 15.13
C PHE A 54 4.34 2.58 14.53
N TRP A 55 4.60 2.79 13.24
CA TRP A 55 5.86 2.37 12.61
C TRP A 55 7.04 3.01 13.35
N PRO A 56 8.04 2.23 13.80
CA PRO A 56 9.30 2.78 14.27
C PRO A 56 10.02 3.51 13.13
N MET A 57 10.38 4.78 13.32
CA MET A 57 11.07 5.58 12.29
C MET A 57 12.37 6.12 12.87
N PRO A 58 13.47 5.34 12.82
CA PRO A 58 14.75 5.78 13.37
C PRO A 58 15.33 6.94 12.55
N PHE A 59 16.01 7.86 13.23
CA PHE A 59 16.82 8.92 12.65
C PHE A 59 18.03 9.16 13.56
N ARG A 60 19.18 9.56 13.01
CA ARG A 60 20.41 9.72 13.81
C ARG A 60 20.73 11.18 14.10
N LYS A 61 20.44 12.07 13.17
CA LYS A 61 20.80 13.50 13.20
C LYS A 61 19.56 14.38 13.14
N HIS A 62 18.63 14.08 12.24
CA HIS A 62 17.54 14.98 11.91
C HIS A 62 16.39 14.24 11.19
N PHE A 63 15.17 14.72 11.35
CA PHE A 63 14.06 14.34 10.48
C PHE A 63 13.29 15.58 10.05
N ARG A 64 12.76 15.57 8.82
CA ARG A 64 11.81 16.57 8.31
C ARG A 64 10.59 15.86 7.79
N ILE A 65 9.42 16.34 8.19
CA ILE A 65 8.13 15.86 7.65
C ILE A 65 7.46 17.04 6.98
N THR A 66 6.98 16.85 5.75
CA THR A 66 6.18 17.86 5.03
C THR A 66 4.81 17.30 4.69
N LEU A 67 3.80 18.16 4.77
CA LEU A 67 2.45 17.88 4.28
C LEU A 67 2.11 18.98 3.28
N GLN A 68 2.09 18.64 2.00
CA GLN A 68 1.80 19.56 0.91
C GLN A 68 0.37 19.37 0.45
N ASN A 69 -0.41 20.45 0.41
CA ASN A 69 -1.72 20.44 -0.23
C ASN A 69 -1.56 20.83 -1.71
N GLU A 70 -1.84 19.91 -2.61
CA GLU A 70 -1.87 20.14 -4.06
C GLU A 70 -3.29 20.38 -4.60
N GLY A 71 -4.29 20.36 -3.71
CA GLY A 71 -5.69 20.53 -4.06
C GLY A 71 -6.09 22.00 -4.20
N PRO A 72 -7.20 22.28 -4.88
CA PRO A 72 -7.71 23.64 -5.06
C PRO A 72 -8.37 24.22 -3.80
N GLN A 73 -8.61 23.39 -2.78
CA GLN A 73 -9.25 23.77 -1.53
C GLN A 73 -8.24 23.69 -0.40
N ASP A 74 -8.24 24.69 0.48
CA ASP A 74 -7.36 24.71 1.65
C ASP A 74 -7.72 23.58 2.63
N ALA A 75 -6.68 23.01 3.24
CA ALA A 75 -6.84 22.14 4.40
C ALA A 75 -7.13 23.02 5.63
N ASN A 76 -8.41 23.32 5.86
CA ASN A 76 -8.85 24.27 6.89
C ASN A 76 -8.26 24.01 8.29
N ILE A 77 -8.11 22.74 8.67
CA ILE A 77 -7.52 22.34 9.95
C ILE A 77 -6.62 21.12 9.72
N VAL A 78 -5.35 21.25 10.09
CA VAL A 78 -4.40 20.13 10.21
C VAL A 78 -3.95 20.04 11.66
N ALA A 79 -4.42 19.00 12.36
CA ALA A 79 -4.00 18.69 13.72
C ALA A 79 -3.09 17.45 13.69
N TYR A 80 -1.92 17.55 14.32
CA TYR A 80 -0.97 16.44 14.35
C TYR A 80 -0.24 16.38 15.70
N LYS A 81 0.29 15.20 15.99
CA LYS A 81 1.19 14.95 17.13
C LYS A 81 2.27 14.00 16.65
N ILE A 82 3.53 14.39 16.83
CA ILE A 82 4.70 13.54 16.60
C ILE A 82 5.33 13.26 17.96
N ILE A 83 5.47 11.99 18.31
CA ILE A 83 6.13 11.55 19.54
C ILE A 83 7.39 10.83 19.13
N TYR A 84 8.53 11.23 19.70
CA TYR A 84 9.81 10.59 19.48
C TYR A 84 10.61 10.55 20.78
N LYS A 85 11.62 9.69 20.83
CA LYS A 85 12.56 9.59 21.93
C LYS A 85 13.98 9.74 21.41
N LEU A 86 14.72 10.70 21.94
CA LEU A 86 16.15 10.84 21.66
C LEU A 86 16.93 9.82 22.47
N HIS A 87 17.66 8.98 21.76
CA HIS A 87 18.58 7.98 22.29
C HIS A 87 19.56 7.60 21.19
N GLU A 88 20.60 6.87 21.54
CA GLU A 88 21.52 6.30 20.56
C GLU A 88 20.78 5.30 19.67
N VAL A 89 20.83 5.52 18.36
CA VAL A 89 20.31 4.62 17.34
C VAL A 89 21.50 3.85 16.76
N PRO A 90 21.48 2.50 16.72
CA PRO A 90 22.57 1.71 16.15
C PRO A 90 22.99 2.19 14.76
N GLU A 91 24.29 2.15 14.45
CA GLU A 91 24.81 2.60 13.14
C GLU A 91 24.27 1.81 11.95
N ASP A 92 23.82 0.57 12.18
CA ASP A 92 23.25 -0.34 11.18
C ASP A 92 21.72 -0.36 11.16
N ALA A 93 21.04 0.43 12.01
CA ALA A 93 19.59 0.55 11.98
C ALA A 93 19.11 1.09 10.61
N PRO A 94 18.19 0.41 9.92
CA PRO A 94 17.68 0.86 8.63
C PRO A 94 16.64 1.98 8.81
N TYR A 95 16.46 2.81 7.79
CA TYR A 95 15.47 3.89 7.80
C TYR A 95 14.14 3.43 7.21
N PHE A 96 13.05 3.99 7.73
CA PHE A 96 11.71 3.68 7.28
C PHE A 96 11.41 4.37 5.95
N HIS A 97 10.84 3.60 5.04
CA HIS A 97 10.45 4.06 3.71
C HIS A 97 9.01 3.69 3.40
N ALA A 98 8.35 4.53 2.61
CA ALA A 98 7.07 4.20 2.03
C ALA A 98 6.85 4.91 0.69
N GLN A 99 6.37 4.18 -0.30
CA GLN A 99 6.20 4.68 -1.67
C GLN A 99 4.83 4.29 -2.21
N TRP A 100 4.20 5.25 -2.87
CA TRP A 100 2.89 5.05 -3.47
C TRP A 100 2.99 4.84 -4.98
N ARG A 101 2.18 3.90 -5.50
CA ARG A 101 2.01 3.67 -6.94
C ARG A 101 0.53 3.55 -7.30
N ARG A 102 0.20 3.76 -8.58
CA ARG A 102 -1.13 3.46 -9.14
C ARG A 102 -1.03 3.07 -10.61
N SER A 103 -1.89 2.15 -11.02
CA SER A 103 -2.08 1.81 -12.43
C SER A 103 -3.50 1.33 -12.70
N ILE A 104 -3.97 1.53 -13.93
CA ILE A 104 -5.09 0.77 -14.49
C ILE A 104 -4.48 -0.41 -15.24
N THR A 105 -4.80 -1.63 -14.82
CA THR A 105 -4.30 -2.85 -15.45
C THR A 105 -4.92 -3.09 -16.82
N ARG A 106 -4.25 -3.87 -17.68
CA ARG A 106 -4.72 -4.18 -19.04
C ARG A 106 -4.79 -5.68 -19.22
N ARG A 107 -5.65 -6.16 -20.12
CA ARG A 107 -5.80 -7.62 -20.33
C ARG A 107 -4.52 -8.31 -20.80
N ASP A 108 -3.73 -7.63 -21.61
CA ASP A 108 -2.44 -8.09 -22.11
C ASP A 108 -1.29 -7.87 -21.10
N TYR A 109 -1.52 -7.10 -20.03
CA TYR A 109 -0.59 -6.89 -18.93
C TYR A 109 -1.36 -6.68 -17.61
N PRO A 110 -1.88 -7.76 -17.00
CA PRO A 110 -2.74 -7.70 -15.82
C PRO A 110 -1.91 -7.60 -14.55
N GLU A 111 -0.92 -6.71 -14.49
CA GLU A 111 -0.01 -6.57 -13.35
C GLU A 111 0.07 -5.11 -12.89
N HIS A 112 -0.04 -4.91 -11.58
CA HIS A 112 0.28 -3.68 -10.89
C HIS A 112 1.62 -3.82 -10.16
N VAL A 113 2.53 -2.88 -10.39
CA VAL A 113 3.79 -2.80 -9.64
C VAL A 113 3.51 -2.11 -8.31
N ILE A 114 3.73 -2.82 -7.20
CA ILE A 114 3.64 -2.26 -5.84
C ILE A 114 4.94 -1.53 -5.51
N LEU A 115 6.07 -2.22 -5.67
CA LEU A 115 7.40 -1.70 -5.39
C LEU A 115 8.38 -2.08 -6.51
N ASP A 116 9.26 -1.17 -6.92
CA ASP A 116 10.32 -1.43 -7.89
C ASP A 116 11.39 -0.33 -7.78
N GLY A 117 12.60 -0.64 -8.24
CA GLY A 117 13.76 0.25 -8.21
C GLY A 117 14.47 0.33 -6.85
N VAL A 118 14.12 -0.54 -5.90
CA VAL A 118 14.83 -0.63 -4.62
C VAL A 118 16.18 -1.31 -4.84
N GLN A 119 17.23 -0.71 -4.27
CA GLN A 119 18.59 -1.23 -4.28
C GLN A 119 19.17 -1.11 -2.88
N GLY A 120 19.99 -2.08 -2.49
CA GLY A 120 20.58 -2.19 -1.17
C GLY A 120 19.93 -3.30 -0.34
N ARG A 121 20.19 -3.25 0.97
CA ARG A 121 19.74 -4.26 1.93
C ARG A 121 18.62 -3.70 2.80
N GLY A 122 17.59 -4.51 3.04
CA GLY A 122 16.44 -4.08 3.80
C GLY A 122 15.46 -5.18 4.18
N LEU A 123 14.30 -4.74 4.67
CA LEU A 123 13.19 -5.54 5.12
C LEU A 123 11.90 -4.93 4.57
N TYR A 124 11.17 -5.66 3.73
CA TYR A 124 9.80 -5.29 3.37
C TYR A 124 8.86 -5.67 4.51
N VAL A 125 8.07 -4.69 4.97
CA VAL A 125 7.27 -4.83 6.20
C VAL A 125 5.78 -4.59 5.98
N GLY A 126 5.35 -4.18 4.79
CA GLY A 126 3.92 -3.99 4.59
C GLY A 126 3.49 -3.59 3.19
N THR A 127 2.22 -3.90 2.92
CA THR A 127 1.49 -3.52 1.71
C THR A 127 0.13 -2.98 2.09
N TYR A 128 -0.25 -1.85 1.52
CA TYR A 128 -1.64 -1.41 1.42
C TYR A 128 -2.07 -1.39 -0.05
N LEU A 129 -3.28 -1.87 -0.35
CA LEU A 129 -3.92 -1.75 -1.67
C LEU A 129 -5.26 -1.01 -1.55
N ALA A 130 -5.47 -0.05 -2.46
CA ALA A 130 -6.77 0.52 -2.79
C ALA A 130 -7.18 0.00 -4.17
N TRP A 131 -8.09 -0.97 -4.20
CA TRP A 131 -8.51 -1.66 -5.42
C TRP A 131 -9.90 -1.20 -5.84
N SER A 132 -10.05 -0.75 -7.09
CA SER A 132 -11.35 -0.52 -7.72
C SER A 132 -11.58 -1.59 -8.78
N ALA A 133 -12.40 -2.58 -8.46
CA ALA A 133 -12.74 -3.66 -9.36
C ALA A 133 -13.85 -3.23 -10.31
N PHE A 134 -13.58 -3.31 -11.61
CA PHE A 134 -14.53 -2.99 -12.68
C PHE A 134 -15.32 -4.22 -13.11
N SER A 135 -14.88 -5.41 -12.71
CA SER A 135 -15.63 -6.66 -12.84
C SER A 135 -16.45 -6.99 -11.59
N ARG A 136 -17.52 -7.79 -11.77
CA ARG A 136 -18.44 -8.22 -10.68
C ARG A 136 -18.19 -9.65 -10.18
N GLY A 137 -17.27 -10.38 -10.79
CA GLY A 137 -16.91 -11.73 -10.37
C GLY A 137 -15.91 -11.73 -9.21
N TRP A 138 -15.33 -12.89 -8.92
CA TRP A 138 -14.15 -12.97 -8.06
C TRP A 138 -13.03 -12.16 -8.71
N TRP A 139 -12.44 -11.23 -7.96
CA TRP A 139 -11.44 -10.27 -8.46
C TRP A 139 -10.03 -10.47 -7.92
N GLY A 140 -9.87 -11.23 -6.83
CA GLY A 140 -8.63 -11.42 -6.10
C GLY A 140 -7.81 -12.67 -6.46
N GLU A 141 -7.98 -13.31 -7.62
CA GLU A 141 -7.21 -14.53 -7.95
C GLU A 141 -5.73 -14.26 -8.31
N GLY A 142 -5.33 -13.00 -8.39
CA GLY A 142 -3.99 -12.63 -8.83
C GLY A 142 -2.93 -12.75 -7.74
N GLU A 143 -1.77 -13.30 -8.09
CA GLU A 143 -0.68 -13.56 -7.16
C GLU A 143 0.03 -12.24 -6.76
N VAL A 144 0.42 -12.13 -5.49
CA VAL A 144 1.41 -11.13 -5.04
C VAL A 144 2.80 -11.77 -5.13
N LYS A 145 3.74 -11.09 -5.79
CA LYS A 145 5.06 -11.63 -6.13
C LYS A 145 6.18 -10.74 -5.61
N PHE A 146 7.22 -11.37 -5.05
CA PHE A 146 8.45 -10.71 -4.61
C PHE A 146 9.63 -11.28 -5.39
N TYR A 147 10.23 -10.41 -6.20
CA TYR A 147 11.49 -10.63 -6.90
C TYR A 147 12.58 -9.99 -6.05
N MET A 148 13.54 -10.77 -5.60
CA MET A 148 14.59 -10.31 -4.68
C MET A 148 15.96 -10.78 -5.15
N ASP A 149 16.97 -9.98 -4.81
CA ASP A 149 18.37 -10.37 -4.91
C ASP A 149 18.81 -10.89 -6.30
N GLY A 150 18.35 -10.22 -7.36
CA GLY A 150 18.69 -10.51 -8.75
C GLY A 150 17.69 -11.41 -9.49
N ASP A 151 16.53 -11.71 -8.90
CA ASP A 151 15.42 -12.37 -9.60
C ASP A 151 15.02 -11.60 -10.87
N THR A 152 14.71 -12.34 -11.94
CA THR A 152 14.32 -11.76 -13.23
C THR A 152 12.96 -12.28 -13.67
N GLU A 153 12.92 -13.47 -14.27
CA GLU A 153 11.68 -14.06 -14.80
C GLU A 153 10.80 -14.66 -13.71
N PHE A 154 11.40 -15.25 -12.68
CA PHE A 154 10.69 -15.97 -11.62
C PHE A 154 10.91 -15.27 -10.27
N PRO A 155 9.84 -15.04 -9.50
CA PRO A 155 9.98 -14.49 -8.15
C PRO A 155 10.41 -15.57 -7.16
N THR A 156 11.18 -15.18 -6.15
CA THR A 156 11.48 -16.04 -5.00
C THR A 156 10.23 -16.34 -4.16
N ILE A 157 9.29 -15.39 -4.07
CA ILE A 157 8.02 -15.57 -3.33
C ILE A 157 6.85 -15.26 -4.26
N ALA A 158 5.90 -16.19 -4.35
CA ALA A 158 4.60 -15.98 -4.98
C ALA A 158 3.50 -16.49 -4.05
N ASP A 159 2.51 -15.65 -3.78
CA ASP A 159 1.29 -16.05 -3.05
C ASP A 159 0.27 -16.69 -4.02
N ASN A 160 -0.76 -17.37 -3.50
CA ASN A 160 -1.71 -18.13 -4.32
C ASN A 160 -2.82 -17.25 -4.92
N GLY A 161 -3.08 -16.11 -4.31
CA GLY A 161 -4.12 -15.17 -4.69
C GLY A 161 -4.00 -13.89 -3.88
N THR A 162 -4.65 -12.83 -4.35
CA THR A 162 -4.73 -11.56 -3.64
C THR A 162 -5.51 -11.74 -2.34
N GLU A 163 -6.66 -12.45 -2.35
CA GLU A 163 -7.35 -12.69 -1.07
C GLU A 163 -6.51 -13.50 -0.09
N ASP A 164 -5.80 -14.52 -0.57
CA ASP A 164 -4.95 -15.37 0.25
C ASP A 164 -3.82 -14.55 0.86
N TYR A 165 -3.17 -13.69 0.05
CA TYR A 165 -2.14 -12.79 0.56
C TYR A 165 -2.68 -11.86 1.64
N PHE A 166 -3.92 -11.38 1.55
CA PHE A 166 -4.49 -10.47 2.54
C PHE A 166 -5.24 -11.18 3.69
N GLY A 167 -5.03 -12.49 3.86
CA GLY A 167 -5.57 -13.28 4.97
C GLY A 167 -7.05 -13.66 4.83
N GLY A 168 -7.59 -13.55 3.62
CA GLY A 168 -8.88 -14.08 3.24
C GLY A 168 -8.77 -15.48 2.65
N ALA A 169 -9.91 -15.94 2.14
CA ALA A 169 -10.04 -17.10 1.27
C ALA A 169 -11.36 -16.94 0.50
N TRP A 170 -11.52 -17.61 -0.65
CA TRP A 170 -12.78 -17.63 -1.40
C TRP A 170 -13.33 -16.22 -1.68
N CYS A 171 -12.50 -15.33 -2.21
CA CYS A 171 -12.82 -13.92 -2.48
C CYS A 171 -13.36 -13.16 -1.25
N PHE A 172 -12.98 -13.54 -0.03
CA PHE A 172 -13.52 -12.97 1.23
C PHE A 172 -15.02 -13.16 1.43
N TYR A 173 -15.67 -14.12 0.74
CA TYR A 173 -17.10 -14.34 0.90
C TYR A 173 -17.42 -14.96 2.27
N LYS A 174 -18.37 -14.34 2.99
CA LYS A 174 -18.83 -14.81 4.31
C LYS A 174 -19.22 -16.29 4.34
N ASP A 175 -20.00 -16.73 3.35
CA ASP A 175 -20.55 -18.09 3.25
C ASP A 175 -20.22 -18.73 1.88
N GLY A 176 -19.04 -18.45 1.33
CA GLY A 176 -18.58 -18.96 0.02
C GLY A 176 -19.30 -18.38 -1.20
N LYS A 177 -20.26 -17.48 -0.97
CA LYS A 177 -20.97 -16.69 -1.99
C LYS A 177 -21.49 -15.39 -1.35
N GLY A 178 -21.73 -14.37 -2.17
CA GLY A 178 -22.32 -13.11 -1.73
C GLY A 178 -21.31 -11.98 -1.67
N PRO A 179 -21.57 -10.91 -0.90
CA PRO A 179 -20.62 -9.82 -0.75
C PRO A 179 -19.38 -10.26 0.05
N GLU A 180 -18.27 -9.58 -0.20
CA GLU A 180 -17.05 -9.70 0.58
C GLU A 180 -17.29 -9.24 2.03
N GLU A 181 -16.82 -10.02 3.01
CA GLU A 181 -16.93 -9.69 4.43
C GLU A 181 -15.72 -8.86 4.86
N VAL A 182 -15.99 -7.64 5.32
CA VAL A 182 -14.94 -6.76 5.86
C VAL A 182 -14.44 -7.29 7.20
N PHE A 183 -13.13 -7.18 7.42
CA PHE A 183 -12.52 -7.54 8.69
C PHE A 183 -11.27 -6.70 8.96
N ASN A 184 -10.87 -6.70 10.23
CA ASN A 184 -9.63 -6.10 10.69
C ASN A 184 -8.89 -7.08 11.60
N SER A 185 -7.57 -7.11 11.51
CA SER A 185 -6.71 -7.86 12.42
C SER A 185 -5.40 -7.11 12.65
N LEU A 186 -4.56 -7.63 13.54
CA LEU A 186 -3.28 -6.98 13.87
C LEU A 186 -2.33 -6.87 12.68
N TYR A 187 -2.38 -7.82 11.74
CA TYR A 187 -1.40 -7.97 10.66
C TYR A 187 -2.00 -7.92 9.26
N CYS A 188 -3.27 -8.27 9.06
CA CYS A 188 -3.92 -8.19 7.76
C CYS A 188 -5.41 -7.82 7.85
N GLY A 189 -6.01 -7.37 6.75
CA GLY A 189 -7.42 -7.02 6.74
C GLY A 189 -7.96 -6.57 5.39
N LEU A 190 -9.28 -6.67 5.27
CA LEU A 190 -10.13 -6.04 4.25
C LEU A 190 -11.03 -5.01 4.96
N PRO A 191 -10.51 -3.85 5.40
CA PRO A 191 -11.30 -2.88 6.18
C PRO A 191 -12.39 -2.16 5.37
N LEU A 192 -12.36 -2.24 4.03
CA LEU A 192 -13.41 -1.70 3.16
C LEU A 192 -13.76 -2.70 2.06
N ALA A 193 -15.06 -2.94 1.91
CA ALA A 193 -15.69 -3.52 0.72
C ALA A 193 -16.97 -2.72 0.46
N CYS A 194 -16.92 -1.81 -0.52
CA CYS A 194 -18.00 -0.86 -0.81
C CYS A 194 -18.46 -0.95 -2.27
N TYR A 195 -19.75 -0.71 -2.49
CA TYR A 195 -20.43 -0.79 -3.78
C TYR A 195 -21.13 0.55 -4.01
N ASP A 196 -20.62 1.38 -4.91
CA ASP A 196 -21.15 2.74 -5.14
C ASP A 196 -22.61 2.72 -5.65
N ASP A 197 -23.00 1.71 -6.45
CA ASP A 197 -24.37 1.37 -6.82
C ASP A 197 -24.43 -0.01 -7.56
N GLN A 198 -25.57 -0.40 -8.12
CA GLN A 198 -25.74 -1.65 -8.88
C GLN A 198 -24.92 -1.73 -10.18
N GLN A 199 -24.32 -0.64 -10.68
CA GLN A 199 -23.59 -0.58 -11.95
C GLN A 199 -22.14 -0.08 -11.82
N GLY A 200 -21.79 0.59 -10.74
CA GLY A 200 -20.49 1.19 -10.48
C GLY A 200 -19.41 0.18 -10.03
N PRO A 201 -18.16 0.65 -9.92
CA PRO A 201 -17.04 -0.18 -9.49
C PRO A 201 -17.19 -0.57 -8.01
N ARG A 202 -16.62 -1.73 -7.67
CA ARG A 202 -16.49 -2.16 -6.27
C ARG A 202 -15.16 -1.69 -5.74
N ARG A 203 -15.15 -1.11 -4.54
CA ARG A 203 -13.96 -0.55 -3.91
C ARG A 203 -13.56 -1.36 -2.70
N PHE A 204 -12.30 -1.79 -2.71
CA PHE A 204 -11.69 -2.56 -1.65
C PHE A 204 -10.46 -1.84 -1.12
N SER A 205 -10.32 -1.83 0.20
CA SER A 205 -9.09 -1.45 0.88
C SER A 205 -8.53 -2.69 1.54
N LEU A 206 -7.26 -3.02 1.30
CA LEU A 206 -6.59 -4.20 1.85
C LEU A 206 -5.27 -3.81 2.49
N TYR A 207 -4.92 -4.42 3.62
CA TYR A 207 -3.58 -4.27 4.21
C TYR A 207 -3.00 -5.59 4.66
N ARG A 208 -1.67 -5.72 4.56
CA ARG A 208 -0.86 -6.79 5.15
C ARG A 208 0.44 -6.21 5.68
N TRP A 209 0.78 -6.55 6.91
CA TRP A 209 1.96 -6.11 7.64
C TRP A 209 2.83 -7.31 7.98
N HIS A 210 4.02 -7.34 7.39
CA HIS A 210 5.02 -8.37 7.62
C HIS A 210 5.88 -8.03 8.85
N LEU A 211 5.26 -8.03 10.03
CA LEU A 211 5.95 -7.66 11.29
C LEU A 211 6.68 -8.83 11.93
N LEU A 212 6.06 -10.01 11.92
CA LEU A 212 6.63 -11.24 12.47
C LEU A 212 7.22 -12.15 11.37
N ASP A 213 6.94 -11.81 10.11
CA ASP A 213 7.28 -12.52 8.88
C ASP A 213 7.89 -11.56 7.84
N SER A 214 8.70 -10.60 8.29
CA SER A 214 9.36 -9.61 7.42
C SER A 214 10.13 -10.27 6.28
N ILE A 215 10.04 -9.69 5.09
CA ILE A 215 10.67 -10.22 3.88
C ILE A 215 12.00 -9.48 3.69
N GLY A 216 13.12 -10.14 3.99
CA GLY A 216 14.46 -9.57 3.85
C GLY A 216 15.00 -9.69 2.44
N PHE A 217 15.73 -8.65 2.00
CA PHE A 217 16.47 -8.62 0.74
C PHE A 217 17.87 -8.04 0.98
N ALA A 218 18.85 -8.53 0.23
CA ALA A 218 20.26 -8.19 0.36
C ALA A 218 20.76 -7.19 -0.70
N GLN A 219 20.20 -7.21 -1.90
CA GLN A 219 20.67 -6.44 -3.05
C GLN A 219 19.57 -5.56 -3.68
N ASP A 220 18.39 -6.12 -3.92
CA ASP A 220 17.30 -5.42 -4.60
C ASP A 220 15.94 -6.07 -4.29
N LEU A 221 14.88 -5.31 -4.54
CA LEU A 221 13.50 -5.76 -4.34
C LEU A 221 12.56 -5.16 -5.38
N ARG A 222 11.76 -6.02 -6.01
CA ARG A 222 10.58 -5.67 -6.78
C ARG A 222 9.38 -6.48 -6.31
N VAL A 223 8.23 -5.83 -6.16
CA VAL A 223 6.97 -6.41 -5.69
C VAL A 223 5.85 -6.09 -6.66
N THR A 224 5.10 -7.09 -7.07
CA THR A 224 3.96 -6.93 -7.99
C THR A 224 2.72 -7.66 -7.48
N VAL A 225 1.55 -7.25 -7.97
CA VAL A 225 0.30 -7.98 -7.79
C VAL A 225 -0.41 -8.10 -9.13
N GLN A 226 -0.93 -9.28 -9.43
CA GLN A 226 -1.71 -9.50 -10.63
C GLN A 226 -3.18 -9.14 -10.42
N ALA A 227 -3.83 -8.63 -11.46
CA ALA A 227 -5.27 -8.41 -11.52
C ALA A 227 -5.92 -9.56 -12.31
N LEU A 228 -6.09 -10.71 -11.65
CA LEU A 228 -6.76 -11.88 -12.22
C LEU A 228 -8.06 -12.15 -11.47
N GLY A 229 -9.08 -12.60 -12.20
CA GLY A 229 -10.36 -12.99 -11.60
C GLY A 229 -10.79 -14.39 -12.01
N TRP A 230 -11.71 -14.96 -11.24
CA TRP A 230 -12.34 -16.26 -11.55
C TRP A 230 -13.52 -16.07 -12.49
N TRP A 231 -13.44 -16.68 -13.66
CA TRP A 231 -14.45 -16.49 -14.70
C TRP A 231 -15.51 -17.60 -14.74
N PRO A 232 -16.69 -17.34 -15.35
CA PRO A 232 -17.74 -18.35 -15.50
C PRO A 232 -17.29 -19.64 -16.22
N ASN A 233 -16.22 -19.55 -17.03
CA ASN A 233 -15.59 -20.68 -17.71
C ASN A 233 -14.64 -21.50 -16.81
N ARG A 234 -14.54 -21.17 -15.51
CA ARG A 234 -13.66 -21.79 -14.51
C ARG A 234 -12.17 -21.66 -14.83
N LYS A 235 -11.76 -20.46 -15.28
CA LYS A 235 -10.37 -20.12 -15.56
C LYS A 235 -10.01 -18.78 -14.92
N TYR A 236 -8.73 -18.62 -14.61
CA TYR A 236 -8.14 -17.32 -14.32
C TYR A 236 -8.05 -16.51 -15.60
N GLU A 237 -8.55 -15.30 -15.55
CA GLU A 237 -8.58 -14.41 -16.70
C GLU A 237 -8.25 -12.98 -16.25
N PRO A 238 -7.56 -12.21 -17.09
CA PRO A 238 -7.06 -10.90 -16.72
C PRO A 238 -8.18 -9.87 -16.58
N LEU A 239 -8.01 -8.99 -15.61
CA LEU A 239 -8.88 -7.86 -15.30
C LEU A 239 -8.25 -6.55 -15.76
N THR A 240 -9.08 -5.50 -15.81
CA THR A 240 -8.68 -4.14 -16.17
C THR A 240 -9.05 -3.20 -15.04
N ASP A 241 -8.58 -3.52 -13.85
CA ASP A 241 -8.94 -2.85 -12.60
C ASP A 241 -7.96 -1.70 -12.30
N ASP A 242 -8.45 -0.71 -11.55
CA ASP A 242 -7.66 0.42 -11.06
C ASP A 242 -7.14 0.12 -9.66
N ILE A 243 -5.81 0.03 -9.54
CA ILE A 243 -5.12 -0.37 -8.32
C ILE A 243 -4.14 0.72 -7.93
N ALA A 244 -4.25 1.20 -6.71
CA ALA A 244 -3.22 1.99 -6.05
C ALA A 244 -2.67 1.24 -4.85
N SER A 245 -1.40 1.49 -4.51
CA SER A 245 -0.71 0.80 -3.44
C SER A 245 0.20 1.72 -2.65
N VAL A 246 0.48 1.32 -1.40
CA VAL A 246 1.63 1.79 -0.64
C VAL A 246 2.46 0.60 -0.23
N ALA A 247 3.73 0.62 -0.61
CA ALA A 247 4.75 -0.28 -0.09
C ALA A 247 5.39 0.34 1.16
N TYR A 248 5.64 -0.47 2.19
CA TYR A 248 6.33 -0.05 3.41
C TYR A 248 7.54 -0.96 3.63
N TRP A 249 8.72 -0.38 3.81
CA TRP A 249 9.95 -1.15 4.03
C TRP A 249 10.95 -0.37 4.87
N TYR A 250 11.97 -1.07 5.33
CA TYR A 250 13.16 -0.49 5.94
C TYR A 250 14.35 -0.80 5.05
N GLN A 251 15.25 0.16 4.83
CA GLN A 251 16.52 -0.11 4.15
C GLN A 251 17.64 0.76 4.66
N ASN A 252 18.87 0.36 4.34
CA ASN A 252 20.04 1.19 4.58
C ASN A 252 20.13 2.31 3.53
N GLU A 253 20.69 3.44 3.94
CA GLU A 253 21.01 4.57 3.05
C GLU A 253 22.37 4.38 2.37
N PRO A 254 22.59 4.98 1.18
CA PRO A 254 21.63 5.78 0.43
C PRO A 254 20.58 4.92 -0.30
N HIS A 255 19.34 5.39 -0.33
CA HIS A 255 18.28 4.84 -1.18
C HIS A 255 18.33 5.40 -2.60
N GLN A 256 17.72 4.68 -3.55
CA GLN A 256 17.54 5.20 -4.90
C GLN A 256 16.44 6.27 -4.89
N PRO A 257 16.61 7.39 -5.61
CA PRO A 257 15.55 8.39 -5.75
C PRO A 257 14.26 7.74 -6.23
N PHE A 258 13.14 8.15 -5.64
CA PHE A 258 11.84 7.63 -6.05
C PHE A 258 11.52 8.09 -7.48
N PRO A 259 10.69 7.33 -8.22
CA PRO A 259 10.13 7.81 -9.47
C PRO A 259 9.44 9.16 -9.25
N ALA A 260 9.36 9.99 -10.29
CA ALA A 260 8.67 11.26 -10.21
C ALA A 260 7.25 11.07 -9.66
N PHE A 261 6.93 11.80 -8.58
CA PHE A 261 5.62 11.66 -7.95
C PHE A 261 4.51 12.01 -8.94
N PRO A 262 3.49 11.15 -9.13
CA PRO A 262 2.46 11.39 -10.12
C PRO A 262 1.72 12.69 -9.86
N SER A 263 1.37 13.41 -10.92
CA SER A 263 0.63 14.67 -10.82
C SER A 263 -0.74 14.44 -10.17
N MET A 264 -1.36 15.53 -9.71
CA MET A 264 -2.70 15.45 -9.14
C MET A 264 -3.66 14.68 -10.06
N SER A 265 -3.69 14.94 -11.37
CA SER A 265 -4.66 14.26 -12.25
C SER A 265 -4.43 12.74 -12.44
N GLU A 266 -3.24 12.24 -12.12
CA GLU A 266 -2.85 10.83 -12.26
C GLU A 266 -3.16 10.01 -11.00
N ARG A 267 -3.41 10.68 -9.85
CA ARG A 267 -3.68 10.00 -8.57
C ARG A 267 -5.15 9.61 -8.34
N TRP A 268 -6.06 10.11 -9.17
CA TRP A 268 -7.50 9.87 -9.02
C TRP A 268 -7.98 8.75 -9.93
N GLY A 269 -8.85 7.90 -9.36
CA GLY A 269 -9.74 7.03 -10.13
C GLY A 269 -10.55 7.86 -11.12
N ARG A 270 -10.57 7.44 -12.38
CA ARG A 270 -11.41 8.03 -13.43
C ARG A 270 -12.59 7.12 -13.68
#